data_AF-A0A7K0N9Y8-F1
#
_entry.id   AF-A0A7K0N9Y8-F1
#
_cell.length_a   1.000
_cell.length_b   1.000
_cell.length_c   1.000
_cell.angle_alpha   90.00
_cell.angle_beta   90.00
_cell.angle_gamma   90.00
#
_symmetry.space_group_name_H-M   'P 1'
#
loop_
_entity.id
_entity.type
_entity.pdbx_description
1 polymer ?
#
loop_
_entity_poly.entity_id
_entity_poly.type
_entity_poly.pdbx_seq_one_letter_code
_entity_poly.pdbx_strand_id
1 'polypeptide(L)'
;LDTNCDPDVVDFPIPGNDDAIRSVALLTRVIADAVAEGLMARAGRAIADVESTEEPLAEWERELLAGPVSEEVVAVAETEAAPVVVVETEVK
;
A
#
# COMPACT_ATOMS: atom_id res chain seq x y z
N LEU A 1 12.41 -22.84 12.19
CA LEU A 1 12.28 -24.22 12.69
C LEU A 1 13.50 -24.49 13.55
N ASP A 2 13.26 -24.62 14.85
CA ASP A 2 14.27 -25.02 15.82
C ASP A 2 14.38 -26.56 15.86
N THR A 3 15.26 -27.07 16.73
CA THR A 3 15.62 -28.49 16.88
C THR A 3 14.46 -29.43 17.20
N ASN A 4 13.35 -28.91 17.72
CA ASN A 4 12.17 -29.66 18.13
C ASN A 4 11.03 -29.65 17.10
N CYS A 5 11.21 -28.99 15.95
CA CYS A 5 10.18 -28.83 14.92
C CYS A 5 10.46 -29.72 13.71
N ASP A 6 9.44 -30.40 13.18
CA ASP A 6 9.55 -31.26 11.98
C ASP A 6 9.62 -30.38 10.71
N PRO A 7 10.68 -30.45 9.89
CA PRO A 7 10.80 -29.65 8.67
C PRO A 7 9.92 -30.12 7.50
N ASP A 8 9.41 -31.35 7.53
CA ASP A 8 8.64 -31.90 6.40
C ASP A 8 7.22 -31.34 6.31
N VAL A 9 6.77 -30.58 7.32
CA VAL A 9 5.42 -29.95 7.36
C VAL A 9 5.40 -28.54 6.77
N VAL A 10 6.55 -27.99 6.35
CA VAL A 10 6.68 -26.61 5.85
C VAL A 10 7.39 -26.60 4.51
N ASP A 11 6.82 -25.93 3.50
CA ASP A 11 7.39 -25.88 2.14
C ASP A 11 8.71 -25.10 2.07
N PHE A 12 8.84 -24.05 2.89
CA PHE A 12 10.01 -23.17 2.94
C PHE A 12 10.55 -23.10 4.38
N PRO A 13 11.25 -24.15 4.84
CA PRO A 13 11.74 -24.21 6.21
C PRO A 13 12.90 -23.23 6.41
N ILE A 14 12.75 -22.29 7.36
CA ILE A 14 13.81 -21.38 7.77
C ILE A 14 14.41 -21.91 9.08
N PRO A 15 15.64 -22.45 9.10
CA PRO A 15 16.26 -22.93 10.33
C PRO A 15 16.58 -21.76 11.26
N GLY A 16 16.30 -21.90 12.56
CA GLY A 16 16.57 -20.86 13.55
C GLY A 16 15.93 -21.11 14.89
N ASN A 17 16.43 -20.41 15.91
CA ASN A 17 15.96 -20.48 17.29
C ASN A 17 14.67 -19.66 17.44
N ASP A 18 13.54 -20.33 17.71
CA ASP A 18 12.23 -19.71 17.93
C ASP A 18 11.97 -19.35 19.41
N ASP A 19 12.71 -19.91 20.36
CA ASP A 19 12.61 -19.58 21.79
C ASP A 19 13.14 -18.16 22.10
N ALA A 20 14.09 -17.67 21.31
CA ALA A 20 14.73 -16.38 21.56
C ALA A 20 13.91 -15.21 20.97
N ILE A 21 13.42 -14.32 21.83
CA ILE A 21 12.66 -13.12 21.40
C ILE A 21 13.40 -12.27 20.36
N ARG A 22 14.72 -12.12 20.49
CA ARG A 22 15.54 -11.38 19.52
C ARG A 22 15.61 -12.06 18.15
N SER A 23 15.64 -13.39 18.14
CA SER A 23 15.70 -14.19 16.92
C SER A 23 14.39 -14.08 16.15
N VAL A 24 13.26 -14.26 16.85
CA VAL A 24 11.93 -14.08 16.27
C VAL A 24 11.76 -12.66 15.75
N ALA A 25 12.09 -11.63 16.55
CA ALA A 25 11.97 -10.24 16.12
C ALA A 25 12.80 -9.92 14.86
N LEU A 26 14.01 -10.47 14.76
CA LEU A 26 14.87 -10.32 13.58
C LEU A 26 14.25 -10.99 12.35
N LEU A 27 13.81 -12.25 12.47
CA LEU A 27 13.20 -13.00 11.38
C LEU A 27 11.92 -12.32 10.89
N THR A 28 11.03 -11.91 11.80
CA THR A 28 9.78 -11.22 11.44
C THR A 28 10.04 -9.89 10.76
N ARG A 29 11.06 -9.15 11.20
CA ARG A 29 11.43 -7.87 10.57
C ARG A 29 11.90 -8.07 9.14
N VAL A 30 12.83 -9.00 8.91
CA VAL A 30 13.36 -9.28 7.57
C VAL A 30 12.26 -9.71 6.61
N ILE A 31 11.33 -10.56 7.07
CA ILE A 31 10.17 -10.97 6.26
C ILE A 31 9.26 -9.79 5.97
N ALA A 32 8.97 -8.93 6.96
CA ALA A 32 8.14 -7.75 6.76
C ALA A 32 8.77 -6.76 5.75
N ASP A 33 10.07 -6.53 5.84
CA ASP A 33 10.82 -5.67 4.92
C ASP A 33 10.74 -6.23 3.48
N ALA A 34 10.93 -7.54 3.30
CA ALA A 34 10.80 -8.20 1.99
C ALA A 34 9.37 -8.12 1.41
N VAL A 35 8.34 -8.28 2.25
CA VAL A 35 6.93 -8.12 1.84
C VAL A 35 6.65 -6.68 1.43
N ALA A 36 7.15 -5.70 2.18
CA ALA A 36 6.98 -4.28 1.84
C ALA A 36 7.63 -3.95 0.49
N GLU A 37 8.85 -4.41 0.24
CA GLU A 37 9.53 -4.26 -1.05
C GLU A 37 8.74 -4.92 -2.19
N GLY A 38 8.26 -6.14 -1.98
CA GLY A 38 7.44 -6.85 -2.96
C GLY A 38 6.14 -6.14 -3.30
N LEU A 39 5.46 -5.56 -2.31
CA LEU A 39 4.24 -4.77 -2.50
C LEU A 39 4.52 -3.47 -3.28
N MET A 40 5.60 -2.76 -2.94
CA MET A 40 6.02 -1.56 -3.66
C MET A 40 6.38 -1.88 -5.12
N ALA A 41 7.13 -2.95 -5.36
CA ALA A 41 7.47 -3.40 -6.71
C ALA A 41 6.24 -3.80 -7.53
N ARG A 42 5.26 -4.49 -6.91
CA ARG A 42 3.99 -4.83 -7.56
C ARG A 42 3.17 -3.58 -7.91
N ALA A 43 3.08 -2.62 -6.99
CA ALA A 43 2.37 -1.37 -7.23
C ALA A 43 3.03 -0.54 -8.34
N GLY A 44 4.37 -0.43 -8.32
CA GLY A 44 5.12 0.25 -9.37
C GLY A 44 4.97 -0.41 -10.74
N ARG A 45 4.94 -1.75 -10.79
CA ARG A 45 4.64 -2.50 -12.03
C ARG A 45 3.22 -2.27 -12.52
N ALA A 46 2.22 -2.27 -11.64
CA ALA A 46 0.85 -2.00 -12.03
C ALA A 46 0.67 -0.59 -12.62
N ILE A 47 1.39 0.41 -12.10
CA ILE A 47 1.41 1.76 -12.67
C ILE A 47 2.15 1.78 -14.01
N ALA A 48 3.30 1.10 -14.11
CA ALA A 48 4.05 1.01 -15.36
C ALA A 48 3.26 0.28 -16.47
N ASP A 49 2.45 -0.72 -16.14
CA ASP A 49 1.57 -1.41 -17.09
C ASP A 49 0.43 -0.50 -17.56
N VAL A 50 -0.08 0.40 -16.71
CA VAL A 50 -1.08 1.43 -17.08
C VAL A 50 -0.45 2.56 -17.91
N GLU A 51 0.80 2.93 -17.64
CA GLU A 51 1.52 3.90 -18.49
C GLU A 51 1.93 3.28 -19.83
N SER A 52 2.22 1.98 -19.85
CA SER A 52 2.55 1.22 -21.07
C SER A 52 1.35 0.97 -21.97
N THR A 53 0.12 1.22 -21.53
CA THR A 53 -1.01 1.37 -22.45
C THR A 53 -0.94 2.75 -23.11
N GLU A 54 0.06 2.93 -23.98
CA GLU A 54 0.09 3.97 -25.02
C GLU A 54 -0.99 3.66 -26.07
N GLU A 55 -2.27 3.69 -25.69
CA GLU A 55 -3.27 4.12 -26.67
C GLU A 55 -3.29 5.65 -26.59
N PRO A 56 -2.81 6.35 -27.63
CA PRO A 56 -2.87 7.81 -27.61
C PRO A 56 -4.33 8.19 -27.45
N LEU A 57 -4.67 8.81 -26.30
CA LEU A 57 -5.96 9.44 -26.03
C LEU A 57 -6.46 10.06 -27.33
N ALA A 58 -7.61 9.60 -27.78
CA ALA A 58 -8.16 10.02 -29.05
C ALA A 58 -8.31 11.55 -29.04
N GLU A 59 -8.14 12.18 -30.20
CA GLU A 59 -8.02 13.65 -30.32
C GLU A 59 -9.20 14.39 -29.68
N TRP A 60 -10.40 13.79 -29.73
CA TRP A 60 -11.63 14.30 -29.10
C TRP A 60 -11.60 14.27 -27.56
N GLU A 61 -10.89 13.31 -26.97
CA GLU A 61 -10.80 13.10 -25.52
C GLU A 61 -9.79 14.10 -24.91
N ARG A 62 -8.77 14.48 -25.69
CA ARG A 62 -7.80 15.54 -25.33
C ARG A 62 -8.43 16.93 -25.37
N GLU A 63 -9.28 17.20 -26.37
CA GLU A 63 -9.97 18.49 -26.49
C GLU A 63 -10.95 18.72 -25.33
N LEU A 64 -11.61 17.66 -24.85
CA LEU A 64 -12.55 17.72 -23.73
C LEU A 64 -11.85 17.93 -22.38
N LEU A 65 -10.66 17.35 -22.19
CA LEU A 65 -9.86 17.49 -20.97
C LEU A 65 -9.04 18.81 -20.91
N ALA A 66 -8.64 19.35 -22.07
CA ALA A 66 -7.96 20.64 -22.18
C ALA A 66 -8.92 21.84 -22.19
N GLY A 67 -10.24 21.59 -22.28
CA GLY A 67 -11.27 22.58 -21.99
C GLY A 67 -11.19 23.03 -20.52
N PRO A 68 -11.71 24.22 -20.15
CA PRO A 68 -11.50 24.85 -18.85
C PRO A 68 -12.26 24.10 -17.74
N VAL A 69 -11.74 22.94 -17.34
CA VAL A 69 -12.14 22.24 -16.12
C VAL A 69 -10.95 22.27 -15.16
N SER A 70 -10.43 23.48 -14.91
CA SER A 70 -9.34 23.70 -13.96
C SER A 70 -9.70 24.66 -12.82
N GLU A 71 -10.95 25.14 -12.71
CA GLU A 71 -11.36 26.02 -11.61
C GLU A 71 -12.48 25.45 -10.71
N GLU A 72 -13.43 24.65 -11.20
CA GLU A 72 -14.54 24.16 -10.34
C GLU A 72 -14.18 22.96 -9.44
N VAL A 73 -13.26 22.07 -9.85
CA VAL A 73 -12.86 20.91 -9.03
C VAL A 73 -11.93 21.28 -7.87
N VAL A 74 -11.23 22.41 -7.94
CA VAL A 74 -10.35 22.88 -6.84
C VAL A 74 -11.18 23.51 -5.71
N ALA A 75 -12.28 24.21 -6.03
CA ALA A 75 -13.13 24.87 -5.04
C ALA A 75 -13.88 23.90 -4.11
N VAL A 76 -14.19 22.69 -4.57
CA VAL A 76 -14.86 21.68 -3.72
C VAL A 76 -13.88 21.05 -2.73
N ALA A 77 -12.60 20.89 -3.10
CA ALA A 77 -11.60 20.25 -2.25
C ALA A 77 -11.12 21.14 -1.08
N GLU A 78 -11.18 22.46 -1.20
CA GLU A 78 -10.70 23.37 -0.15
C GLU A 78 -11.72 23.61 0.98
N THR A 79 -13.00 23.27 0.77
CA THR A 79 -14.05 23.46 1.79
C THR A 79 -14.19 22.28 2.76
N GLU A 80 -13.56 21.13 2.47
CA GLU A 80 -13.60 19.92 3.32
C GLU A 80 -12.43 19.82 4.32
N ALA A 81 -11.56 20.84 4.40
CA ALA A 81 -10.34 20.81 5.22
C ALA A 81 -10.32 21.85 6.36
N ALA A 82 -11.22 21.75 7.35
CA ALA A 82 -11.02 22.30 8.70
C ALA A 82 -12.10 21.77 9.70
N PRO A 83 -11.80 21.66 11.01
CA PRO A 83 -12.00 20.45 11.80
C PRO A 83 -13.38 20.32 12.44
N VAL A 84 -13.94 19.10 12.43
CA VAL A 84 -15.08 18.77 13.31
C VAL A 84 -14.53 18.46 14.70
N VAL A 85 -14.75 19.41 15.60
CA VAL A 85 -14.61 19.29 17.05
C VAL A 85 -15.51 18.16 17.53
N VAL A 86 -14.93 17.14 18.17
CA VAL A 86 -15.69 16.10 18.88
C VAL A 86 -16.25 16.74 20.15
N VAL A 87 -17.56 17.02 20.15
CA VAL A 87 -18.30 17.35 21.36
C VAL A 87 -18.68 16.03 22.01
N GLU A 88 -17.99 15.65 23.08
CA GLU A 88 -18.45 14.57 23.97
C GLU A 88 -19.79 14.99 24.59
N THR A 89 -20.84 14.25 24.25
CA THR A 89 -22.13 14.33 24.93
C THR A 89 -22.26 13.11 25.84
N GLU A 90 -22.20 13.40 27.13
CA GLU A 90 -22.55 12.52 28.23
C GLU A 90 -24.01 12.05 28.10
N VAL A 91 -24.28 10.74 28.10
CA VAL A 91 -25.58 10.20 28.53
C VAL A 91 -25.41 8.83 29.22
N LYS A 92 -25.44 8.89 30.55
CA LYS A 92 -26.09 7.99 31.53
C LYS A 92 -25.20 7.32 32.57
#